data_AF-A0A257W513-F1
#
_entry.id   AF-A0A257W513-F1
#
_cell.length_a   1.000
_cell.length_b   1.000
_cell.length_c   1.000
_cell.angle_alpha   90.00
_cell.angle_beta   90.00
_cell.angle_gamma   90.00
#
_symmetry.space_group_name_H-M   'P 1'
#
loop_
_entity.id
_entity.type
_entity.pdbx_description
1 polymer ?
#
loop_
_entity_poly.entity_id
_entity_poly.type
_entity_poly.pdbx_seq_one_letter_code
_entity_poly.pdbx_strand_id
1 'polypeptide(L)' 'GIGKDQLTANAIAIAKGWGVRVGLEDNLWWDAAKTRKADNLSLLRRIHSLMEIHDRPLMTSSTMGKLGFYNAQHIPAGI' A
#
# COMPACT_ATOMS: atom_id res chain seq x y z
N GLY A 1 -7.83 5.52 1.31
CA GLY A 1 -9.26 5.46 1.70
C GLY A 1 -9.36 4.93 3.11
N ILE A 2 -10.42 5.26 3.86
CA ILE A 2 -10.55 4.93 5.28
C ILE A 2 -11.53 3.78 5.47
N GLY A 3 -11.17 2.82 6.34
CA GLY A 3 -11.97 1.65 6.68
C GLY A 3 -12.35 0.84 5.43
N LYS A 4 -13.64 0.54 5.29
CA LYS A 4 -14.19 -0.25 4.17
C LYS A 4 -13.89 0.37 2.80
N ASP A 5 -13.68 1.68 2.72
CA ASP A 5 -13.45 2.39 1.45
C ASP A 5 -11.97 2.34 1.02
N GLN A 6 -11.08 1.77 1.84
CA GLN A 6 -9.66 1.58 1.49
C GLN A 6 -9.50 0.76 0.19
N LEU A 7 -10.22 -0.35 0.06
CA LEU A 7 -10.12 -1.22 -1.12
C LEU A 7 -10.54 -0.48 -2.39
N THR A 8 -11.72 0.15 -2.38
CA THR A 8 -12.24 0.88 -3.53
C THR A 8 -11.31 2.03 -3.94
N ALA A 9 -10.84 2.82 -2.97
CA ALA A 9 -9.93 3.93 -3.25
C ALA A 9 -8.61 3.45 -3.88
N ASN A 10 -8.03 2.36 -3.34
CA ASN A 10 -6.78 1.81 -3.84
C ASN A 10 -6.95 1.22 -5.25
N ALA A 11 -8.06 0.51 -5.51
CA ALA A 11 -8.37 -0.02 -6.83
C ALA A 11 -8.50 1.09 -7.89
N ILE A 12 -9.24 2.16 -7.58
CA ILE A 12 -9.39 3.31 -8.50
C ILE A 12 -8.03 3.96 -8.77
N ALA A 13 -7.23 4.23 -7.74
CA ALA A 13 -5.92 4.86 -7.87
C ALA A 13 -4.98 4.02 -8.76
N ILE A 14 -4.90 2.70 -8.52
CA ILE A 14 -4.08 1.79 -9.33
C ILE A 14 -4.56 1.76 -10.78
N ALA A 15 -5.87 1.65 -11.01
CA ALA A 15 -6.44 1.68 -12.36
C ALA A 15 -6.08 2.99 -13.10
N LYS A 16 -6.03 4.12 -12.39
CA LYS A 16 -5.62 5.43 -12.93
C LYS A 16 -4.11 5.65 -13.02
N GLY A 17 -3.29 4.73 -12.51
CA GLY A 17 -1.83 4.85 -12.54
C GLY A 17 -1.25 5.78 -11.46
N TRP A 18 -1.97 5.96 -10.36
CA TRP A 18 -1.54 6.76 -9.21
C TRP A 18 -0.90 5.88 -8.13
N GLY A 19 -0.20 6.54 -7.20
CA GLY A 19 0.31 5.89 -5.99
C GLY A 19 -0.80 5.58 -4.97
N VAL A 20 -0.55 4.61 -4.10
CA VAL A 20 -1.49 4.20 -3.04
C VAL A 20 -0.80 4.12 -1.68
N ARG A 21 -1.58 4.35 -0.63
CA ARG A 21 -1.23 4.07 0.76
C ARG A 21 -2.14 2.95 1.27
N VAL A 22 -1.56 2.02 2.02
CA VAL A 22 -2.30 0.89 2.60
C VAL A 22 -1.69 0.53 3.95
N GLY A 23 -2.52 0.13 4.90
CA GLY A 23 -2.09 -0.36 6.19
C GLY A 23 -3.24 -0.51 7.18
N LEU A 24 -2.94 -1.13 8.32
CA LEU A 24 -3.88 -1.27 9.43
C LEU A 24 -4.29 0.08 10.05
N GLU A 25 -3.46 1.10 9.89
CA GLU A 25 -3.77 2.49 10.27
C GLU A 25 -5.06 3.01 9.62
N ASP A 26 -5.30 2.58 8.37
CA ASP A 26 -6.43 3.02 7.57
C ASP A 26 -7.60 2.03 7.68
N ASN A 27 -7.33 0.72 7.80
CA ASN A 27 -8.36 -0.31 7.83
C ASN A 27 -7.95 -1.59 8.57
N LEU A 28 -8.75 -1.98 9.57
CA LEU A 28 -8.51 -3.16 10.40
C LEU A 28 -9.13 -4.47 9.86
N TRP A 29 -9.91 -4.38 8.77
CA TRP A 29 -10.72 -5.49 8.27
C TRP A 29 -10.37 -5.84 6.83
N TRP A 30 -10.24 -7.13 6.53
CA TRP A 30 -9.95 -7.61 5.18
C TRP A 30 -11.15 -7.39 4.25
N ASP A 31 -12.35 -7.66 4.74
CA ASP A 31 -13.61 -7.54 4.01
C ASP A 31 -14.54 -6.48 4.63
N ALA A 32 -15.44 -5.95 3.80
CA ALA A 32 -16.38 -4.91 4.21
C ALA A 32 -17.38 -5.39 5.28
N ALA A 33 -17.68 -6.69 5.32
CA ALA A 33 -18.54 -7.31 6.31
C ALA A 33 -17.86 -7.49 7.67
N LYS A 34 -16.56 -7.15 7.79
CA LYS A 34 -15.77 -7.26 9.02
C LYS A 34 -15.74 -8.68 9.59
N THR A 35 -15.69 -9.69 8.70
CA THR A 35 -15.65 -11.10 9.09
C THR A 35 -14.23 -11.60 9.33
N ARG A 36 -13.24 -10.99 8.67
CA ARG A 36 -11.83 -11.34 8.79
C ARG A 36 -10.97 -10.13 9.10
N LYS A 37 -10.14 -10.22 10.14
CA LYS A 37 -9.12 -9.20 10.46
C LYS A 37 -8.07 -9.15 9.36
N ALA A 38 -7.64 -7.93 9.04
CA ALA A 38 -6.50 -7.72 8.15
C ALA A 38 -5.19 -7.79 8.95
N ASP A 39 -4.11 -8.01 8.21
CA ASP A 39 -2.73 -7.75 8.64
C ASP A 39 -2.02 -6.96 7.52
N ASN A 40 -0.94 -6.26 7.85
CA ASN A 40 -0.27 -5.41 6.84
C ASN A 40 0.25 -6.23 5.64
N LEU A 41 0.67 -7.48 5.84
CA LEU A 41 1.19 -8.31 4.76
C LEU A 41 0.06 -8.76 3.81
N SER A 42 -1.10 -9.14 4.34
CA SER A 42 -2.26 -9.48 3.50
C SER A 42 -2.77 -8.26 2.72
N LEU A 43 -2.84 -7.09 3.35
CA LEU A 43 -3.19 -5.84 2.66
C LEU A 43 -2.20 -5.50 1.55
N LEU A 44 -0.90 -5.62 1.81
CA LEU A 44 0.14 -5.38 0.81
C LEU A 44 0.01 -6.37 -0.36
N ARG A 45 -0.17 -7.67 -0.09
CA ARG A 45 -0.39 -8.69 -1.12
C ARG A 45 -1.59 -8.37 -2.02
N ARG A 46 -2.68 -7.85 -1.45
CA ARG A 46 -3.84 -7.41 -2.23
C ARG A 46 -3.47 -6.29 -3.21
N ILE A 47 -2.65 -5.33 -2.79
CA ILE A 47 -2.18 -4.25 -3.66
C ILE A 47 -1.36 -4.82 -4.82
N HIS A 48 -0.45 -5.76 -4.56
CA HIS A 48 0.31 -6.42 -5.63
C HIS A 48 -0.61 -7.14 -6.64
N SER A 49 -1.64 -7.86 -6.17
CA SER A 49 -2.62 -8.49 -7.08
C SER A 49 -3.39 -7.46 -7.91
N LEU A 50 -3.79 -6.33 -7.32
CA LEU A 50 -4.46 -5.25 -8.07
C LEU A 50 -3.53 -4.60 -9.10
N MET A 51 -2.25 -4.42 -8.75
CA MET A 51 -1.25 -3.91 -9.68
C MET A 51 -1.05 -4.85 -10.86
N GLU A 52 -0.96 -6.16 -10.61
CA GLU A 52 -0.85 -7.19 -11.65
C GLU A 52 -2.07 -7.19 -12.58
N ILE A 53 -3.29 -7.17 -12.02
CA ILE A 53 -4.54 -7.09 -12.81
C ILE A 53 -4.60 -5.86 -13.73
N HIS A 54 -3.97 -4.76 -13.32
CA HIS A 54 -3.99 -3.49 -14.05
C HIS A 54 -2.69 -3.18 -14.79
N ASP A 55 -1.81 -4.17 -14.97
CA ASP A 55 -0.50 -4.03 -15.63
C ASP A 55 0.33 -2.85 -15.10
N ARG A 56 0.31 -2.64 -13.77
CA ARG A 56 1.04 -1.54 -13.11
C ARG A 56 2.38 -2.03 -12.55
N PRO A 57 3.50 -1.39 -12.90
CA PRO A 57 4.80 -1.75 -12.35
C PRO A 57 4.95 -1.29 -10.90
N LEU A 58 5.79 -2.00 -10.13
CA LEU A 58 6.17 -1.60 -8.77
C LEU A 58 7.34 -0.62 -8.80
N MET A 59 7.19 0.52 -8.14
CA MET A 59 8.31 1.40 -7.81
C MET A 59 9.10 0.81 -6.64
N THR A 60 10.41 0.64 -6.80
CA THR A 60 11.27 0.18 -5.70
C THR A 60 11.44 1.27 -4.64
N SER A 61 11.68 0.86 -3.39
CA SER A 61 11.99 1.79 -2.29
C SER A 61 13.23 2.64 -2.58
N SER A 62 14.24 2.09 -3.27
CA SER A 62 15.43 2.86 -3.69
C SER A 62 15.07 3.95 -4.69
N THR A 63 14.20 3.66 -5.68
CA THR A 63 13.71 4.67 -6.63
C THR A 63 12.96 5.78 -5.91
N MET A 64 12.05 5.42 -4.99
CA MET A 64 11.32 6.42 -4.19
C MET A 64 12.27 7.26 -3.34
N GLY A 65 13.26 6.65 -2.69
CA GLY A 65 14.26 7.37 -1.90
C GLY A 65 15.06 8.37 -2.74
N LYS A 66 15.50 7.99 -3.95
CA LYS A 66 16.21 8.87 -4.88
C LYS A 66 15.40 10.10 -5.32
N LEU A 67 14.07 10.07 -5.21
CA LEU A 67 13.20 11.23 -5.44
C LEU A 67 13.16 12.22 -4.26
N GLY A 68 13.95 11.98 -3.21
CA GLY A 68 14.03 12.83 -2.02
C GLY A 68 13.22 12.33 -0.83
N PHE A 69 12.65 11.12 -0.89
CA PHE A 69 11.88 10.52 0.20
C PHE A 69 12.71 9.64 1.15
N TYR A 70 14.04 9.67 1.04
CA TYR A 70 14.88 9.09 2.09
C TYR A 70 14.65 9.86 3.40
N ASN A 71 14.68 9.15 4.52
CA ASN A 71 14.71 9.80 5.82
C ASN A 71 16.02 10.59 5.94
N ALA A 72 15.94 11.92 6.09
CA ALA A 72 17.11 12.78 6.24
C ALA A 72 17.93 12.44 7.50
N GLN A 73 17.29 11.83 8.50
CA GLN A 73 17.93 11.28 9.69
C GLN A 73 18.20 9.79 9.52
N HIS A 74 18.74 9.36 8.37
CA HIS A 74 19.06 7.95 8.16
C HIS A 74 20.06 7.47 9.23
N ILE A 75 19.55 6.92 10.33
CA ILE A 75 20.33 6.18 11.31
C ILE A 75 20.51 4.80 10.68
N PRO A 76 21.75 4.40 10.33
CA PRO A 76 22.01 3.06 9.84
C PRO A 76 21.47 2.05 10.86
N ALA A 77 20.77 1.03 10.37
CA ALA A 77 20.34 -0.07 11.23
C ALA A 77 21.59 -0.86 11.66
N GLY A 78 22.21 -0.44 12.78
CA GLY A 78 23.33 -1.11 13.42
C GLY A 78 24.45 -0.18 13.90
N ILE A 79 24.29 0.38 15.11
CA ILE A 79 25.29 0.41 16.20
C ILE A 79 24.52 0.25 17.51
#